data_AF-A0A8R1WJ64-F1
#
_entry.id   AF-A0A8R1WJ64-F1
#
_cell.length_a   1.000
_cell.length_b   1.000
_cell.length_c   1.000
_cell.angle_alpha   90.00
_cell.angle_beta   90.00
_cell.angle_gamma   90.00
#
_symmetry.space_group_name_H-M   'P 1'
#
loop_
_entity.id
_entity.type
_entity.pdbx_description
1 polymer ?
#
loop_
_entity_poly.entity_id
_entity_poly.type
_entity_poly.pdbx_seq_one_letter_code
_entity_poly.pdbx_strand_id
1 'polypeptide(L)'
;MPPDDVLESKEKAKLFFTAHWKGFVCLIVPIILIPLVTPFPGEKHQWCAYTLCLMGIYWVTECIPLAITAFLPVMIFPMTGVATTNETCRAYINDSIMMFLGSIMLAYAVEQCGLHKRLAYCAIKAIGYSHYKLLLAMCIVTTFVSLWISNTATTTMMVPINFAILKVFEDQKILNMFDTNAEGEKVASDLTTCYFCAATFSATIGGIGTLVGTATNLVFKGLFMTAYPTAPEYLSFPLFSAFSIPMMILLEASTYLYLTIVYFGFLRPNSAAAKAAQITEKAKEAARNAIEEDCKRIGTITFWEIMVVLLFGGAMICFFCRSPQVFPGWGDKIAAHFGVESKFVRDSALAMLVTFLMFLLPSTLTFFQNWKAKFHEDLPKSRVSSVLDWPELRAHMPFSYMFLLGGGFALSMAAKSSGLNEKIGNYLQGLKVLPNFINLLLIIIVVVFVTNFASNVAVCNVFAPIAMQLAKEINQNPLWYDIAAGFAASYCFMIPVGTPGNLIVQSAVNMPMQKMIKAGFGPTVSTVIISWLCIYFWGPVIWPDLHQMPKWIKDAKP
;
A
#
# COMPACT_ATOMS: atom_id res chain seq x y z
N MET A 1 3.34 33.89 -40.07
CA MET A 1 4.03 33.74 -38.78
C MET A 1 4.97 34.91 -38.63
N PRO A 2 4.88 35.69 -37.54
CA PRO A 2 5.80 36.79 -37.32
C PRO A 2 7.24 36.23 -37.19
N PRO A 3 8.25 36.95 -37.70
CA PRO A 3 9.65 36.50 -37.76
C PRO A 3 10.41 36.51 -36.40
N ASP A 4 9.71 36.74 -35.28
CA ASP A 4 10.32 36.89 -33.95
C ASP A 4 10.39 35.60 -33.10
N ASP A 5 9.92 34.46 -33.61
CA ASP A 5 9.91 33.17 -32.88
C ASP A 5 11.06 32.21 -33.30
N VAL A 6 12.24 32.74 -33.67
CA VAL A 6 13.41 31.87 -33.93
C VAL A 6 14.04 31.48 -32.60
N LEU A 7 13.59 30.36 -32.04
CA LEU A 7 14.14 29.77 -30.81
C LEU A 7 15.69 29.71 -30.88
N GLU A 8 16.35 30.36 -29.93
CA GLU A 8 17.81 30.33 -29.81
C GLU A 8 18.31 28.91 -29.60
N SER A 9 19.54 28.59 -30.03
CA SER A 9 20.14 27.26 -29.82
C SER A 9 20.16 26.82 -28.35
N LYS A 10 20.27 27.78 -27.41
CA LYS A 10 20.19 27.51 -25.96
C LYS A 10 18.77 27.14 -25.52
N GLU A 11 17.75 27.82 -26.04
CA GLU A 11 16.35 27.49 -25.76
C GLU A 11 15.94 26.17 -26.39
N LYS A 12 16.38 25.90 -27.63
CA LYS A 12 16.21 24.59 -28.28
C LYS A 12 16.85 23.48 -27.47
N ALA A 13 18.08 23.68 -26.98
CA ALA A 13 18.75 22.72 -26.12
C ALA A 13 17.98 22.52 -24.81
N LYS A 14 17.57 23.60 -24.14
CA LYS A 14 16.79 23.54 -22.89
C LYS A 14 15.47 22.79 -23.09
N LEU A 15 14.72 23.10 -24.15
CA LEU A 15 13.49 22.40 -24.51
C LEU A 15 13.75 20.93 -24.84
N PHE A 16 14.82 20.63 -25.57
CA PHE A 16 15.21 19.27 -25.90
C PHE A 16 15.52 18.44 -24.64
N PHE A 17 16.35 18.96 -23.73
CA PHE A 17 16.69 18.30 -22.47
C PHE A 17 15.47 18.16 -21.55
N THR A 18 14.61 19.17 -21.47
CA THR A 18 13.40 19.13 -20.65
C THR A 18 12.37 18.16 -21.20
N ALA A 19 12.24 18.04 -22.52
CA ALA A 19 11.30 17.11 -23.16
C ALA A 19 11.81 15.66 -23.17
N HIS A 20 13.11 15.44 -23.35
CA HIS A 20 13.70 14.11 -23.54
C HIS A 20 14.49 13.60 -22.32
N TRP A 21 14.33 14.21 -21.15
CA TRP A 21 15.07 13.87 -19.93
C TRP A 21 15.01 12.37 -19.60
N LYS A 22 13.86 11.72 -19.82
CA LYS A 22 13.71 10.27 -19.61
C LYS A 22 14.66 9.46 -20.50
N GLY A 23 14.73 9.79 -21.79
CA GLY A 23 15.63 9.13 -22.74
C GLY A 23 17.10 9.30 -22.36
N PHE A 24 17.46 10.49 -21.87
CA PHE A 24 18.80 10.75 -21.34
C PHE A 24 19.12 9.90 -20.12
N VAL A 25 18.22 9.83 -19.13
CA VAL A 25 18.40 8.96 -17.95
C VAL A 25 18.53 7.50 -18.40
N CYS A 26 17.71 7.03 -19.35
CA CYS A 26 17.76 5.67 -19.85
C CYS A 26 19.09 5.33 -20.54
N LEU A 27 19.68 6.24 -21.32
CA LEU A 27 20.93 5.98 -22.04
C LEU A 27 22.17 6.22 -21.19
N ILE A 28 22.21 7.33 -20.45
CA ILE A 28 23.39 7.79 -19.74
C ILE A 28 23.63 6.99 -18.47
N VAL A 29 22.58 6.66 -17.70
CA VAL A 29 22.75 5.96 -16.41
C VAL A 29 23.41 4.59 -16.56
N PRO A 30 22.99 3.70 -17.48
CA PRO A 30 23.71 2.45 -17.73
C PRO A 30 25.19 2.66 -18.07
N ILE A 31 25.49 3.63 -18.94
CA ILE A 31 26.85 3.89 -19.43
C ILE A 31 27.75 4.41 -18.31
N ILE A 32 27.22 5.25 -17.41
CA ILE A 32 27.97 5.76 -16.25
C ILE A 32 28.14 4.68 -15.17
N LEU A 33 27.11 3.86 -14.94
CA LEU A 33 27.16 2.84 -13.89
C LEU A 33 28.10 1.68 -14.21
N ILE A 34 28.32 1.33 -15.49
CA ILE A 34 29.24 0.26 -15.89
C ILE A 34 30.67 0.52 -15.37
N PRO A 35 31.36 1.61 -15.73
CA PRO A 35 32.73 1.85 -15.23
C PRO A 35 32.77 2.12 -13.72
N LEU A 36 31.69 2.62 -13.12
CA LEU A 36 31.64 2.93 -11.70
C LEU A 36 31.52 1.69 -10.82
N VAL A 37 30.69 0.73 -11.22
CA VAL A 37 30.30 -0.42 -10.39
C VAL A 37 30.97 -1.72 -10.84
N THR A 38 31.30 -1.85 -12.13
CA THR A 38 31.88 -3.06 -12.73
C THR A 38 33.25 -2.76 -13.36
N PRO A 39 34.35 -2.74 -12.59
CA PRO A 39 35.69 -2.78 -13.18
C PRO A 39 35.87 -4.07 -13.99
N PHE A 40 36.39 -4.00 -15.21
CA PHE A 40 36.58 -5.18 -16.07
C PHE A 40 37.83 -5.99 -15.66
N PRO A 41 37.75 -7.33 -15.49
CA PRO A 41 36.56 -8.20 -15.60
C PRO A 41 35.66 -8.13 -14.35
N GLY A 42 34.35 -7.91 -14.57
CA GLY A 42 33.39 -7.72 -13.48
C GLY A 42 33.01 -9.02 -12.76
N GLU A 43 33.02 -8.99 -11.43
CA GLU A 43 32.58 -10.11 -10.59
C GLU A 43 31.04 -10.18 -10.47
N LYS A 44 30.51 -11.34 -10.06
CA LYS A 44 29.04 -11.54 -9.90
C LYS A 44 28.40 -10.50 -8.98
N HIS A 45 29.05 -10.17 -7.86
CA HIS A 45 28.52 -9.18 -6.91
C HIS A 45 28.44 -7.76 -7.50
N GLN A 46 29.37 -7.41 -8.39
CA GLN A 46 29.40 -6.11 -9.06
C GLN A 46 28.28 -6.00 -10.10
N TRP A 47 28.02 -7.06 -10.86
CA TRP A 47 26.89 -7.09 -11.80
C TRP A 47 25.52 -7.06 -11.09
N CYS A 48 25.42 -7.71 -9.93
CA CYS A 48 24.25 -7.59 -9.08
C CYS A 48 24.10 -6.14 -8.54
N ALA A 49 25.19 -5.51 -8.09
CA ALA A 49 25.18 -4.11 -7.63
C ALA A 49 24.80 -3.15 -8.76
N TYR A 50 25.33 -3.37 -9.96
CA TYR A 50 24.99 -2.61 -11.16
C TYR A 50 23.49 -2.69 -11.43
N THR A 51 22.92 -3.90 -11.40
CA THR A 51 21.49 -4.12 -11.61
C THR A 51 20.65 -3.45 -10.52
N LEU A 52 21.07 -3.57 -9.25
CA LEU A 52 20.42 -2.90 -8.10
C LEU A 52 20.41 -1.37 -8.27
N CYS A 53 21.56 -0.76 -8.56
CA CYS A 53 21.67 0.69 -8.74
C CYS A 53 20.87 1.17 -9.96
N LEU A 54 20.94 0.44 -11.06
CA LEU A 54 20.20 0.77 -12.28
C LEU A 54 18.69 0.71 -12.04
N MET A 55 18.20 -0.38 -11.45
CA MET A 55 16.80 -0.54 -11.10
C MET A 55 16.36 0.50 -10.07
N GLY A 56 17.17 0.77 -9.05
CA GLY A 56 16.90 1.79 -8.04
C GLY A 56 16.72 3.18 -8.66
N ILE A 57 17.64 3.59 -9.55
CA ILE A 57 17.53 4.88 -10.25
C ILE A 57 16.30 4.90 -11.16
N TYR A 58 16.05 3.85 -11.94
CA TYR A 58 14.90 3.80 -12.85
C TYR A 58 13.57 3.75 -12.10
N TRP A 59 13.50 3.10 -10.95
CA TRP A 59 12.29 3.08 -10.13
C TRP A 59 12.06 4.41 -9.41
N VAL A 60 13.11 5.08 -8.93
CA VAL A 60 12.99 6.39 -8.28
C VAL A 60 12.64 7.48 -9.30
N THR A 61 13.23 7.44 -10.49
CA THR A 61 13.00 8.45 -11.53
C THR A 61 11.79 8.15 -12.41
N GLU A 62 11.27 6.93 -12.40
CA GLU A 62 10.18 6.47 -13.28
C GLU A 62 10.41 6.84 -14.76
N CYS A 63 11.67 6.77 -15.21
CA CYS A 63 12.03 7.04 -16.60
C CYS A 63 11.48 5.96 -17.56
N ILE A 64 11.33 4.74 -17.05
CA ILE A 64 10.71 3.57 -17.71
C ILE A 64 9.58 3.07 -16.80
N PRO A 65 8.46 2.52 -17.35
CA PRO A 65 7.42 1.91 -16.54
C PRO A 65 7.97 0.90 -15.53
N LEU A 66 7.53 0.99 -14.27
CA LEU A 66 8.06 0.20 -13.14
C LEU A 66 8.13 -1.30 -13.41
N ALA A 67 7.13 -1.85 -14.11
CA ALA A 67 7.07 -3.26 -14.50
C ALA A 67 8.18 -3.68 -15.47
N ILE A 68 8.52 -2.81 -16.44
CA ILE A 68 9.57 -3.09 -17.43
C ILE A 68 10.95 -2.99 -16.78
N THR A 69 11.16 -2.00 -15.92
CA THR A 69 12.35 -1.92 -15.06
C THR A 69 12.52 -3.18 -14.22
N ALA A 70 11.41 -3.74 -13.73
CA ALA A 70 11.44 -4.97 -12.95
C ALA A 70 11.90 -6.19 -13.75
N PHE A 71 11.94 -6.17 -15.08
CA PHE A 71 12.48 -7.27 -15.90
C PHE A 71 13.99 -7.16 -16.19
N LEU A 72 14.65 -6.08 -15.76
CA LEU A 72 16.11 -5.95 -15.89
C LEU A 72 16.90 -7.17 -15.36
N PRO A 73 16.55 -7.80 -14.21
CA PRO A 73 17.22 -9.00 -13.72
C PRO A 73 17.18 -10.16 -14.72
N VAL A 74 16.04 -10.38 -15.38
CA VAL A 74 15.83 -11.45 -16.37
C VAL A 74 16.75 -11.28 -17.58
N MET A 75 17.10 -10.05 -17.91
CA MET A 75 18.02 -9.73 -19.01
C MET A 75 19.48 -9.78 -18.56
N ILE A 76 19.82 -9.12 -17.44
CA ILE A 76 21.21 -8.87 -17.05
C ILE A 76 21.85 -10.10 -16.38
N PHE A 77 21.14 -10.81 -15.49
CA PHE A 77 21.75 -11.89 -14.70
C PHE A 77 22.24 -13.07 -15.53
N PRO A 78 21.50 -13.57 -16.53
CA PRO A 78 21.97 -14.66 -17.38
C PRO A 78 23.17 -14.26 -18.23
N MET A 79 23.22 -13.01 -18.71
CA MET A 79 24.32 -12.50 -19.53
C MET A 79 25.63 -12.30 -18.74
N THR A 80 25.52 -12.05 -17.44
CA THR A 80 26.64 -11.73 -16.55
C THR A 80 27.07 -12.91 -15.68
N GLY A 81 26.38 -14.06 -15.79
CA GLY A 81 26.68 -15.26 -15.01
C GLY A 81 26.30 -15.17 -13.52
N VAL A 82 25.45 -14.20 -13.14
CA VAL A 82 24.97 -14.02 -11.77
C VAL A 82 23.97 -15.11 -11.39
N ALA A 83 22.97 -15.34 -12.25
CA ALA A 83 21.94 -16.36 -12.08
C ALA A 83 21.45 -16.84 -13.45
N THR A 84 20.92 -18.06 -13.52
CA THR A 84 20.33 -18.57 -14.77
C THR A 84 18.98 -17.91 -15.07
N THR A 85 18.54 -17.95 -16.34
CA THR A 85 17.22 -17.42 -16.72
C THR A 85 16.08 -18.14 -15.97
N ASN A 86 16.18 -19.46 -15.79
CA ASN A 86 15.16 -20.25 -15.10
C ASN A 86 15.07 -19.86 -13.60
N GLU A 87 16.21 -19.76 -12.92
CA GLU A 87 16.26 -19.30 -11.53
C GLU A 87 15.68 -17.90 -11.37
N THR A 88 16.07 -16.97 -12.25
CA THR A 88 15.59 -15.59 -12.21
C THR A 88 14.07 -15.52 -12.44
N CYS A 89 13.53 -16.26 -13.43
CA CYS A 89 12.10 -16.28 -13.72
C CYS A 89 11.25 -16.90 -12.59
N ARG A 90 11.78 -17.88 -11.82
CA ARG A 90 11.08 -18.45 -10.66
C ARG A 90 10.79 -17.42 -9.57
N ALA A 91 11.55 -16.32 -9.52
CA ALA A 91 11.31 -15.23 -8.57
C ALA A 91 10.00 -14.46 -8.84
N TYR A 92 9.47 -14.50 -10.07
CA TYR A 92 8.28 -13.74 -10.48
C TYR A 92 6.96 -14.44 -10.19
N ILE A 93 6.98 -15.74 -9.86
CA ILE A 93 5.78 -16.54 -9.59
C ILE A 93 6.05 -17.33 -8.32
N ASN A 94 5.81 -16.68 -7.18
CA ASN A 94 6.00 -17.26 -5.86
C ASN A 94 4.77 -17.07 -4.97
N ASP A 95 4.82 -17.64 -3.76
CA ASP A 95 3.74 -17.59 -2.78
C ASP A 95 3.28 -16.16 -2.44
N SER A 96 4.20 -15.22 -2.21
CA SER A 96 3.85 -13.82 -1.89
C SER A 96 3.14 -13.13 -3.06
N ILE A 97 3.55 -13.43 -4.30
CA ILE A 97 2.92 -12.91 -5.51
C ILE A 97 1.54 -13.52 -5.72
N MET A 98 1.38 -14.83 -5.51
CA MET A 98 0.08 -15.49 -5.60
C MET A 98 -0.88 -15.00 -4.52
N MET A 99 -0.36 -14.75 -3.31
CA MET A 99 -1.12 -14.11 -2.25
C MET A 99 -1.56 -12.71 -2.66
N PHE A 100 -0.67 -11.89 -3.23
CA PHE A 100 -1.02 -10.56 -3.73
C PHE A 100 -2.13 -10.60 -4.78
N LEU A 101 -2.01 -11.51 -5.76
CA LEU A 101 -3.00 -11.68 -6.83
C LEU A 101 -4.38 -12.04 -6.27
N GLY A 102 -4.46 -13.11 -5.45
CA GLY A 102 -5.71 -13.53 -4.85
C GLY A 102 -6.33 -12.47 -3.94
N SER A 103 -5.48 -11.69 -3.26
CA SER A 103 -5.92 -10.61 -2.37
C SER A 103 -6.55 -9.44 -3.11
N ILE A 104 -5.97 -9.01 -4.24
CA ILE A 104 -6.58 -7.97 -5.09
C ILE A 104 -7.91 -8.48 -5.66
N MET A 105 -7.97 -9.75 -6.07
CA MET A 105 -9.21 -10.33 -6.59
C MET A 105 -10.31 -10.35 -5.52
N LEU A 106 -9.98 -10.76 -4.29
CA LEU A 106 -10.88 -10.69 -3.13
C LEU A 106 -11.33 -9.25 -2.84
N ALA A 107 -10.41 -8.29 -2.87
CA ALA A 107 -10.69 -6.88 -2.65
C ALA A 107 -11.64 -6.30 -3.72
N TYR A 108 -11.38 -6.63 -4.98
CA TYR A 108 -12.20 -6.19 -6.10
C TYR A 108 -13.62 -6.73 -6.02
N ALA A 109 -13.84 -7.93 -5.47
CA ALA A 109 -15.18 -8.46 -5.22
C ALA A 109 -16.04 -7.53 -4.33
N VAL A 110 -15.42 -6.96 -3.29
CA VAL A 110 -16.05 -6.02 -2.35
C VAL A 110 -16.35 -4.68 -3.02
N GLU A 111 -15.46 -4.25 -3.92
CA GLU A 111 -15.65 -3.04 -4.72
C GLU A 111 -16.78 -3.23 -5.74
N GLN A 112 -16.75 -4.31 -6.51
CA GLN A 112 -17.68 -4.58 -7.61
C GLN A 112 -19.14 -4.67 -7.12
N CYS A 113 -19.39 -5.29 -5.96
CA CYS A 113 -20.74 -5.42 -5.41
C CYS A 113 -21.27 -4.15 -4.71
N GLY A 114 -20.44 -3.13 -4.47
CA GLY A 114 -20.86 -1.90 -3.79
C GLY A 114 -20.91 -1.96 -2.26
N LEU A 115 -20.52 -3.09 -1.64
CA LEU A 115 -20.61 -3.31 -0.19
C LEU A 115 -19.85 -2.25 0.63
N HIS A 116 -18.66 -1.85 0.13
CA HIS A 116 -17.82 -0.80 0.69
C HIS A 116 -18.57 0.54 0.88
N LYS A 117 -19.43 0.95 -0.07
CA LYS A 117 -20.25 2.18 0.03
C LYS A 117 -21.28 2.07 1.15
N ARG A 118 -21.95 0.92 1.27
CA ARG A 118 -22.93 0.67 2.32
C ARG A 118 -22.30 0.76 3.71
N LEU A 119 -21.10 0.23 3.87
CA LEU A 119 -20.35 0.31 5.12
C LEU A 119 -20.05 1.77 5.50
N ALA A 120 -19.65 2.59 4.52
CA ALA A 120 -19.39 4.01 4.73
C ALA A 120 -20.63 4.75 5.27
N TYR A 121 -21.77 4.62 4.60
CA TYR A 121 -23.00 5.30 5.03
C TYR A 121 -23.51 4.79 6.39
N CYS A 122 -23.38 3.49 6.66
CA CYS A 122 -23.77 2.92 7.96
C CYS A 122 -22.93 3.51 9.12
N ALA A 123 -21.62 3.66 8.93
CA ALA A 123 -20.75 4.23 9.94
C ALA A 123 -21.04 5.71 10.20
N ILE A 124 -21.28 6.50 9.14
CA ILE A 124 -21.63 7.91 9.29
C ILE A 124 -22.96 8.06 10.06
N LYS A 125 -23.96 7.23 9.76
CA LYS A 125 -25.24 7.20 10.48
C LYS A 125 -25.08 6.84 11.96
N ALA A 126 -24.15 5.95 12.29
CA ALA A 126 -23.92 5.51 13.67
C ALA A 126 -23.17 6.54 14.52
N ILE A 127 -22.19 7.26 13.96
CA ILE A 127 -21.31 8.16 14.73
C ILE A 127 -21.91 9.58 14.86
N GLY A 128 -22.48 10.12 13.78
CA GLY A 128 -23.19 11.39 13.76
C GLY A 128 -22.61 12.47 12.83
N TYR A 129 -23.22 13.66 12.85
CA TYR A 129 -23.11 14.67 11.78
C TYR A 129 -22.38 15.97 12.15
N SER A 130 -21.67 16.04 13.29
CA SER A 130 -20.78 17.19 13.57
C SER A 130 -19.45 17.04 12.84
N HIS A 131 -18.71 18.11 12.54
CA HIS A 131 -17.44 18.00 11.80
C HIS A 131 -16.45 17.02 12.46
N TYR A 132 -16.34 17.03 13.79
CA TYR A 132 -15.51 16.06 14.52
C TYR A 132 -16.00 14.61 14.33
N LYS A 133 -17.30 14.37 14.52
CA LYS A 133 -17.90 13.03 14.42
C LYS A 133 -17.87 12.49 12.99
N LEU A 134 -18.09 13.38 12.02
CA LEU A 134 -18.10 13.07 10.61
C LEU A 134 -16.69 12.76 10.11
N LEU A 135 -15.70 13.59 10.46
CA LEU A 135 -14.30 13.32 10.16
C LEU A 135 -13.87 11.99 10.78
N LEU A 136 -14.22 11.74 12.05
CA LEU A 136 -13.94 10.46 12.71
C LEU A 136 -14.57 9.27 11.98
N ALA A 137 -15.82 9.40 11.56
CA ALA A 137 -16.51 8.36 10.79
C ALA A 137 -15.78 8.08 9.46
N MET A 138 -15.41 9.14 8.74
CA MET A 138 -14.67 9.02 7.48
C MET A 138 -13.31 8.36 7.70
N CYS A 139 -12.54 8.79 8.70
CA CYS A 139 -11.29 8.17 9.10
C CYS A 139 -11.46 6.67 9.37
N ILE A 140 -12.35 6.28 10.29
CA ILE A 140 -12.57 4.87 10.69
C ILE A 140 -12.98 4.01 9.49
N VAL A 141 -13.92 4.46 8.67
CA VAL A 141 -14.37 3.72 7.48
C VAL A 141 -13.22 3.57 6.51
N THR A 142 -12.50 4.66 6.23
CA THR A 142 -11.41 4.66 5.26
C THR A 142 -10.31 3.70 5.70
N THR A 143 -9.87 3.78 6.96
CA THR A 143 -8.87 2.88 7.53
C THR A 143 -9.35 1.43 7.46
N PHE A 144 -10.60 1.16 7.84
CA PHE A 144 -11.15 -0.19 7.81
C PHE A 144 -11.26 -0.76 6.39
N VAL A 145 -11.74 0.03 5.42
CA VAL A 145 -11.85 -0.41 4.03
C VAL A 145 -10.45 -0.65 3.44
N SER A 146 -9.48 0.21 3.77
CA SER A 146 -8.12 0.07 3.27
C SER A 146 -7.31 -1.07 3.90
N LEU A 147 -7.83 -1.74 4.95
CA LEU A 147 -7.27 -3.02 5.42
C LEU A 147 -7.34 -4.09 4.35
N TRP A 148 -8.33 -3.98 3.45
CA TRP A 148 -8.72 -5.04 2.52
C TRP A 148 -8.62 -4.60 1.07
N ILE A 149 -8.85 -3.32 0.81
CA ILE A 149 -8.83 -2.71 -0.51
C ILE A 149 -7.58 -1.83 -0.64
N SER A 150 -7.03 -1.73 -1.85
CA SER A 150 -5.87 -0.90 -2.11
C SER A 150 -6.10 0.56 -1.70
N ASN A 151 -5.05 1.21 -1.18
CA ASN A 151 -5.10 2.62 -0.76
C ASN A 151 -5.68 3.54 -1.84
N THR A 152 -5.29 3.31 -3.11
CA THR A 152 -5.76 4.08 -4.27
C THR A 152 -7.26 3.94 -4.48
N ALA A 153 -7.79 2.72 -4.48
CA ALA A 153 -9.22 2.47 -4.68
C ALA A 153 -10.05 3.01 -3.50
N THR A 154 -9.56 2.84 -2.26
CA THR A 154 -10.21 3.41 -1.06
C THR A 154 -10.29 4.94 -1.15
N THR A 155 -9.20 5.61 -1.55
CA THR A 155 -9.19 7.06 -1.72
C THR A 155 -10.13 7.51 -2.84
N THR A 156 -10.12 6.85 -4.01
CA THR A 156 -11.04 7.13 -5.12
C THR A 156 -12.50 7.01 -4.72
N MET A 157 -12.85 6.02 -3.88
CA MET A 157 -14.19 5.87 -3.33
C MET A 157 -14.57 7.05 -2.42
N MET A 158 -13.65 7.51 -1.58
CA MET A 158 -13.94 8.58 -0.62
C MET A 158 -14.09 9.96 -1.26
N VAL A 159 -13.48 10.20 -2.41
CA VAL A 159 -13.60 11.47 -3.15
C VAL A 159 -15.06 11.87 -3.42
N PRO A 160 -15.90 11.06 -4.11
CA PRO A 160 -17.29 11.43 -4.36
C PRO A 160 -18.12 11.54 -3.07
N ILE A 161 -17.80 10.75 -2.03
CA ILE A 161 -18.48 10.83 -0.72
C ILE A 161 -18.16 12.17 -0.05
N ASN A 162 -16.88 12.57 -0.04
CA ASN A 162 -16.44 13.87 0.44
C ASN A 162 -17.12 15.01 -0.32
N PHE A 163 -17.23 14.93 -1.65
CA PHE A 163 -17.96 15.91 -2.45
C PHE A 163 -19.44 16.00 -2.05
N ALA A 164 -20.12 14.86 -1.94
CA ALA A 164 -21.54 14.82 -1.57
C ALA A 164 -21.78 15.49 -0.21
N ILE A 165 -20.93 15.18 0.77
CA ILE A 165 -21.02 15.74 2.12
C ILE A 165 -20.71 17.24 2.14
N LEU A 166 -19.60 17.66 1.52
CA LEU A 166 -19.17 19.06 1.54
C LEU A 166 -20.15 19.96 0.79
N LYS A 167 -20.77 19.46 -0.29
CA LYS A 167 -21.80 20.19 -1.03
C LYS A 167 -23.03 20.50 -0.17
N VAL A 168 -23.45 19.56 0.68
CA VAL A 168 -24.57 19.81 1.61
C VAL A 168 -24.25 20.95 2.58
N PHE A 169 -23.00 21.05 3.03
CA PHE A 169 -22.58 22.15 3.89
C PHE A 169 -22.43 23.48 3.15
N GLU A 170 -22.02 23.45 1.88
CA GLU A 170 -21.96 24.62 1.01
C GLU A 170 -23.36 25.18 0.69
N ASP A 171 -24.33 24.30 0.38
CA ASP A 171 -25.73 24.69 0.10
C ASP A 171 -26.39 25.37 1.32
N GLN A 172 -25.97 25.00 2.54
CA GLN A 172 -26.40 25.62 3.79
C GLN A 172 -25.58 26.87 4.18
N LYS A 173 -24.64 27.30 3.33
CA LYS A 173 -23.75 28.46 3.53
C LYS A 173 -22.90 28.39 4.81
N ILE A 174 -22.51 27.18 5.21
CA ILE A 174 -21.70 26.95 6.41
C ILE A 174 -20.22 27.02 6.09
N LEU A 175 -19.85 26.50 4.92
CA LEU A 175 -18.50 26.48 4.41
C LEU A 175 -18.51 26.84 2.93
N ASN A 176 -17.37 27.34 2.44
CA ASN A 176 -17.08 27.40 1.01
C ASN A 176 -16.17 26.21 0.68
N MET A 177 -16.50 25.44 -0.35
CA MET A 177 -15.69 24.29 -0.72
C MET A 177 -14.37 24.73 -1.37
N PHE A 178 -14.41 25.83 -2.12
CA PHE A 178 -13.28 26.40 -2.84
C PHE A 178 -13.05 27.86 -2.47
N ASP A 179 -11.79 28.21 -2.28
CA ASP A 179 -11.31 29.58 -2.17
C ASP A 179 -10.74 30.03 -3.52
N THR A 180 -10.61 31.35 -3.74
CA THR A 180 -9.96 31.91 -4.94
C THR A 180 -8.50 32.25 -4.60
N ASN A 181 -7.55 31.74 -5.40
CA ASN A 181 -6.13 32.08 -5.24
C ASN A 181 -5.82 33.50 -5.80
N ALA A 182 -4.58 33.96 -5.64
CA ALA A 182 -4.12 35.26 -6.15
C ALA A 182 -4.20 35.39 -7.69
N GLU A 183 -4.34 34.27 -8.40
CA GLU A 183 -4.39 34.16 -9.86
C GLU A 183 -5.85 34.02 -10.37
N GLY A 184 -6.85 34.03 -9.48
CA GLY A 184 -8.26 33.90 -9.83
C GLY A 184 -8.76 32.45 -9.96
N GLU A 185 -7.92 31.46 -9.69
CA GLU A 185 -8.29 30.04 -9.77
C GLU A 185 -8.97 29.53 -8.50
N LYS A 186 -9.91 28.59 -8.67
CA LYS A 186 -10.56 27.90 -7.55
C LYS A 186 -9.63 26.84 -6.99
N VAL A 187 -9.31 26.96 -5.70
CA VAL A 187 -8.45 26.04 -4.94
C VAL A 187 -9.19 25.52 -3.71
N ALA A 188 -8.85 24.32 -3.26
CA ALA A 188 -9.49 23.72 -2.09
C ALA A 188 -9.40 24.62 -0.84
N SER A 189 -10.53 24.84 -0.17
CA SER A 189 -10.54 25.51 1.14
C SER A 189 -9.85 24.67 2.21
N ASP A 190 -9.57 25.25 3.38
CA ASP A 190 -8.91 24.54 4.47
C ASP A 190 -9.74 23.35 4.98
N LEU A 191 -11.07 23.51 5.03
CA LEU A 191 -11.98 22.45 5.44
C LEU A 191 -12.03 21.33 4.39
N THR A 192 -12.14 21.68 3.10
CA THR A 192 -12.06 20.72 2.00
C THR A 192 -10.73 19.96 2.03
N THR A 193 -9.62 20.67 2.25
CA THR A 193 -8.30 20.06 2.42
C THR A 193 -8.31 19.02 3.54
N CYS A 194 -8.91 19.34 4.68
CA CYS A 194 -8.98 18.43 5.83
C CYS A 194 -9.68 17.09 5.48
N TYR A 195 -10.87 17.14 4.87
CA TYR A 195 -11.62 15.91 4.53
C TYR A 195 -10.93 15.07 3.46
N PHE A 196 -10.35 15.72 2.45
CA PHE A 196 -9.66 15.03 1.36
C PHE A 196 -8.32 14.44 1.83
N CYS A 197 -7.54 15.18 2.63
CA CYS A 197 -6.32 14.66 3.25
C CYS A 197 -6.62 13.52 4.22
N ALA A 198 -7.68 13.63 5.05
CA ALA A 198 -8.10 12.55 5.93
C ALA A 198 -8.36 11.26 5.15
N ALA A 199 -9.10 11.32 4.03
CA ALA A 199 -9.35 10.15 3.20
C ALA A 199 -8.05 9.51 2.68
N THR A 200 -7.11 10.27 2.10
CA THR A 200 -5.88 9.64 1.57
C THR A 200 -4.93 9.16 2.67
N PHE A 201 -4.85 9.87 3.80
CA PHE A 201 -3.97 9.51 4.92
C PHE A 201 -4.51 8.29 5.68
N SER A 202 -5.80 8.26 5.99
CA SER A 202 -6.45 7.10 6.62
C SER A 202 -6.43 5.89 5.70
N ALA A 203 -6.51 6.04 4.38
CA ALA A 203 -6.32 4.93 3.44
C ALA A 203 -4.88 4.39 3.52
N THR A 204 -3.89 5.27 3.52
CA THR A 204 -2.47 4.89 3.65
C THR A 204 -2.18 4.17 4.98
N ILE A 205 -2.75 4.65 6.09
CA ILE A 205 -2.63 4.02 7.41
C ILE A 205 -3.43 2.72 7.48
N GLY A 206 -4.62 2.64 6.89
CA GLY A 206 -5.39 1.40 6.84
C GLY A 206 -4.67 0.28 6.08
N GLY A 207 -3.99 0.62 4.98
CA GLY A 207 -3.23 -0.32 4.17
C GLY A 207 -2.20 -1.13 4.96
N ILE A 208 -1.58 -0.54 5.98
CA ILE A 208 -0.55 -1.22 6.76
C ILE A 208 -1.11 -2.25 7.77
N GLY A 209 -2.41 -2.24 8.06
CA GLY A 209 -2.97 -3.06 9.13
C GLY A 209 -3.02 -4.57 8.86
N THR A 210 -3.11 -5.00 7.60
CA THR A 210 -3.04 -6.43 7.22
C THR A 210 -2.08 -6.65 6.06
N LEU A 211 -1.69 -7.90 5.82
CA LEU A 211 -0.84 -8.25 4.67
C LEU A 211 -1.45 -7.87 3.32
N VAL A 212 -2.78 -7.74 3.24
CA VAL A 212 -3.50 -7.49 1.99
C VAL A 212 -3.58 -6.01 1.63
N GLY A 213 -3.68 -5.14 2.65
CA GLY A 213 -4.05 -3.74 2.45
C GLY A 213 -3.11 -2.96 1.52
N THR A 214 -1.81 -3.21 1.59
CA THR A 214 -0.82 -2.60 0.68
C THR A 214 0.17 -3.62 0.11
N ALA A 215 0.56 -3.41 -1.15
CA ALA A 215 1.56 -4.24 -1.83
C ALA A 215 2.90 -4.27 -1.11
N THR A 216 3.30 -3.19 -0.43
CA THR A 216 4.54 -3.11 0.36
C THR A 216 4.62 -4.17 1.45
N ASN A 217 3.50 -4.53 2.09
CA ASN A 217 3.49 -5.57 3.12
C ASN A 217 3.89 -6.94 2.58
N LEU A 218 3.48 -7.23 1.34
CA LEU A 218 3.84 -8.47 0.66
C LEU A 218 5.25 -8.43 0.07
N VAL A 219 5.75 -7.23 -0.27
CA VAL A 219 7.16 -7.03 -0.66
C VAL A 219 8.07 -7.51 0.45
N PHE A 220 8.05 -6.86 1.62
CA PHE A 220 9.03 -7.18 2.65
C PHE A 220 8.82 -8.59 3.22
N LYS A 221 7.57 -9.06 3.35
CA LYS A 221 7.29 -10.48 3.63
C LYS A 221 7.99 -11.41 2.63
N GLY A 222 7.82 -11.16 1.33
CA GLY A 222 8.44 -11.99 0.31
C GLY A 222 9.97 -11.87 0.28
N LEU A 223 10.53 -10.68 0.50
CA LEU A 223 11.98 -10.46 0.56
C LEU A 223 12.58 -11.22 1.75
N PHE A 224 11.97 -11.11 2.93
CA PHE A 224 12.39 -11.83 4.12
C PHE A 224 12.34 -13.35 3.91
N MET A 225 11.23 -13.87 3.39
CA MET A 225 11.07 -15.31 3.12
C MET A 225 12.04 -15.82 2.05
N THR A 226 12.40 -14.99 1.06
CA THR A 226 13.37 -15.33 0.02
C THR A 226 14.79 -15.32 0.58
N ALA A 227 15.14 -14.32 1.39
CA ALA A 227 16.44 -14.22 2.02
C ALA A 227 16.68 -15.33 3.07
N TYR A 228 15.63 -15.66 3.85
CA TYR A 228 15.67 -16.58 4.99
C TYR A 228 14.59 -17.67 4.90
N PRO A 229 14.72 -18.65 3.99
CA PRO A 229 13.70 -19.69 3.77
C PRO A 229 13.51 -20.62 4.98
N THR A 230 14.56 -20.82 5.79
CA THR A 230 14.56 -21.64 7.01
C THR A 230 13.95 -20.93 8.22
N ALA A 231 13.73 -19.60 8.15
CA ALA A 231 13.14 -18.85 9.24
C ALA A 231 11.70 -19.31 9.52
N PRO A 232 11.24 -19.35 10.78
CA PRO A 232 9.83 -19.55 11.13
C PRO A 232 8.89 -18.60 10.38
N GLU A 233 7.60 -18.93 10.35
CA GLU A 233 6.59 -18.14 9.65
C GLU A 233 6.16 -16.90 10.46
N TYR A 234 7.12 -16.01 10.75
CA TYR A 234 6.94 -14.81 11.57
C TYR A 234 5.93 -13.82 10.97
N LEU A 235 5.91 -13.72 9.64
CA LEU A 235 5.02 -12.83 8.88
C LEU A 235 3.79 -13.59 8.32
N SER A 236 3.32 -14.59 9.07
CA SER A 236 2.00 -15.19 8.83
C SER A 236 0.90 -14.15 9.04
N PHE A 237 -0.25 -14.35 8.39
CA PHE A 237 -1.38 -13.41 8.48
C PHE A 237 -1.76 -13.03 9.93
N PRO A 238 -1.93 -13.99 10.88
CA PRO A 238 -2.33 -13.66 12.25
C PRO A 238 -1.29 -12.84 13.01
N LEU A 239 -0.02 -13.24 12.95
CA LEU A 239 1.07 -12.55 13.66
C LEU A 239 1.30 -11.15 13.10
N PHE A 240 1.27 -11.03 11.77
CA PHE A 240 1.36 -9.74 11.11
C PHE A 240 0.26 -8.80 11.61
N SER A 241 -1.01 -9.25 11.56
CA SER A 241 -2.13 -8.43 12.01
C SER A 241 -2.09 -8.13 13.52
N ALA A 242 -1.60 -9.06 14.35
CA ALA A 242 -1.42 -8.82 15.78
C ALA A 242 -0.39 -7.70 16.08
N PHE A 243 0.64 -7.59 15.25
CA PHE A 243 1.59 -6.47 15.32
C PHE A 243 1.00 -5.17 14.74
N SER A 244 0.46 -5.25 13.53
CA SER A 244 0.13 -4.09 12.71
C SER A 244 -1.16 -3.38 13.10
N ILE A 245 -2.20 -4.10 13.54
CA ILE A 245 -3.50 -3.49 13.86
C ILE A 245 -3.42 -2.54 15.06
N PRO A 246 -2.79 -2.91 16.20
CA PRO A 246 -2.62 -1.96 17.31
C PRO A 246 -1.84 -0.71 16.91
N MET A 247 -0.75 -0.89 16.16
CA MET A 247 0.04 0.23 15.63
C MET A 247 -0.81 1.12 14.71
N MET A 248 -1.55 0.53 13.77
CA MET A 248 -2.45 1.24 12.85
C MET A 248 -3.48 2.09 13.61
N ILE A 249 -4.10 1.56 14.66
CA ILE A 249 -5.09 2.29 15.47
C ILE A 249 -4.44 3.51 16.14
N LEU A 250 -3.23 3.37 16.68
CA LEU A 250 -2.49 4.49 17.27
C LEU A 250 -2.14 5.55 16.22
N LEU A 251 -1.71 5.12 15.03
CA LEU A 251 -1.41 6.01 13.91
C LEU A 251 -2.65 6.78 13.45
N GLU A 252 -3.77 6.10 13.28
CA GLU A 252 -5.04 6.71 12.87
C GLU A 252 -5.53 7.71 13.91
N ALA A 253 -5.51 7.33 15.19
CA ALA A 253 -5.89 8.22 16.29
C ALA A 253 -5.01 9.48 16.33
N SER A 254 -3.70 9.33 16.10
CA SER A 254 -2.77 10.46 16.07
C SER A 254 -3.01 11.38 14.85
N THR A 255 -3.33 10.81 13.69
CA THR A 255 -3.66 11.55 12.46
C THR A 255 -4.97 12.31 12.61
N TYR A 256 -6.02 11.66 13.11
CA TYR A 256 -7.29 12.31 13.43
C TYR A 256 -7.11 13.46 14.43
N LEU A 257 -6.35 13.23 15.51
CA LEU A 257 -6.08 14.26 16.51
C LEU A 257 -5.32 15.45 15.89
N TYR A 258 -4.32 15.18 15.06
CA TYR A 258 -3.58 16.24 14.37
C TYR A 258 -4.49 17.08 13.47
N LEU A 259 -5.29 16.44 12.61
CA LEU A 259 -6.19 17.13 11.69
C LEU A 259 -7.23 17.96 12.45
N THR A 260 -7.80 17.44 13.54
CA THR A 260 -8.77 18.17 14.37
C THR A 260 -8.14 19.34 15.12
N ILE A 261 -6.87 19.24 15.57
CA ILE A 261 -6.15 20.35 16.20
C ILE A 261 -5.84 21.46 15.18
N VAL A 262 -5.43 21.10 13.96
CA VAL A 262 -5.02 22.06 12.93
C VAL A 262 -6.23 22.74 12.29
N TYR A 263 -7.25 21.98 11.92
CA TYR A 263 -8.36 22.49 11.10
C TYR A 263 -9.62 22.84 11.91
N PHE A 264 -9.86 22.20 13.06
CA PHE A 264 -11.05 22.48 13.89
C PHE A 264 -10.71 23.17 15.21
N GLY A 265 -9.43 23.46 15.48
CA GLY A 265 -9.02 24.19 16.68
C GLY A 265 -9.39 23.50 17.99
N PHE A 266 -9.36 22.15 18.04
CA PHE A 266 -9.76 21.37 19.23
C PHE A 266 -9.06 21.83 20.53
N LEU A 267 -7.77 22.18 20.48
CA LEU A 267 -6.99 22.71 21.60
C LEU A 267 -6.95 24.26 21.66
N ARG A 268 -7.68 24.93 20.75
CA ARG A 268 -7.70 26.40 20.59
C ARG A 268 -9.15 26.89 20.39
N PRO A 269 -10.01 26.82 21.41
CA PRO A 269 -11.44 27.11 21.29
C PRO A 269 -11.78 28.54 20.85
N ASN A 270 -10.88 29.51 21.08
CA ASN A 270 -11.05 30.90 20.66
C ASN A 270 -10.53 31.22 19.24
N SER A 271 -9.96 30.23 18.54
CA SER A 271 -9.41 30.43 17.20
C SER A 271 -10.48 30.59 16.12
N ALA A 272 -10.12 31.25 15.01
CA ALA A 272 -10.99 31.39 13.84
C ALA A 272 -11.45 30.02 13.28
N ALA A 273 -10.56 29.01 13.34
CA ALA A 273 -10.85 27.64 12.93
C ALA A 273 -11.94 26.97 13.80
N ALA A 274 -11.89 27.16 15.13
CA ALA A 274 -12.90 26.60 16.02
C ALA A 274 -14.29 27.23 15.81
N LYS A 275 -14.32 28.54 15.51
CA LYS A 275 -15.57 29.24 15.17
C LYS A 275 -16.14 28.78 13.82
N ALA A 276 -15.28 28.58 12.82
CA ALA A 276 -15.66 28.06 11.51
C ALA A 276 -16.14 26.59 11.53
N ALA A 277 -15.71 25.81 12.53
CA ALA A 277 -16.09 24.41 12.68
C ALA A 277 -17.42 24.20 13.45
N GLN A 278 -18.09 25.27 13.91
CA GLN A 278 -19.40 25.14 14.56
C GLN A 278 -20.52 24.95 13.51
N ILE A 279 -21.19 23.80 13.59
CA ILE A 279 -22.32 23.47 12.70
C ILE A 279 -23.65 23.77 13.40
N THR A 280 -24.52 24.53 12.72
CA THR A 280 -25.92 24.78 13.12
C THR A 280 -26.74 23.49 13.11
N GLU A 281 -27.74 23.34 13.99
CA GLU A 281 -28.60 22.13 14.00
C GLU A 281 -29.29 21.85 12.65
N LYS A 282 -29.76 22.90 11.97
CA LYS A 282 -30.36 22.81 10.62
C LYS A 282 -29.43 22.13 9.60
N ALA A 283 -28.13 22.35 9.73
CA ALA A 283 -27.15 21.76 8.85
C ALA A 283 -26.84 20.30 9.18
N LYS A 284 -26.87 19.93 10.46
CA LYS A 284 -26.77 18.53 10.87
C LYS A 284 -27.97 17.74 10.34
N GLU A 285 -29.17 18.33 10.38
CA GLU A 285 -30.38 17.74 9.79
C GLU A 285 -30.27 17.63 8.26
N ALA A 286 -29.77 18.66 7.58
CA ALA A 286 -29.54 18.60 6.12
C ALA A 286 -28.54 17.48 5.74
N ALA A 287 -27.42 17.37 6.46
CA ALA A 287 -26.46 16.28 6.27
C ALA A 287 -27.06 14.90 6.54
N ARG A 288 -27.88 14.77 7.60
CA ARG A 288 -28.64 13.54 7.87
C ARG A 288 -29.56 13.19 6.72
N ASN A 289 -30.36 14.14 6.23
CA ASN A 289 -31.33 13.90 5.17
C ASN A 289 -30.65 13.47 3.86
N ALA A 290 -29.53 14.11 3.48
CA ALA A 290 -28.77 13.75 2.30
C ALA A 290 -28.21 12.32 2.40
N ILE A 291 -27.64 11.94 3.55
CA ILE A 291 -27.14 10.59 3.78
C ILE A 291 -28.27 9.56 3.79
N GLU A 292 -29.44 9.91 4.33
CA GLU A 292 -30.61 9.02 4.30
C GLU A 292 -31.17 8.83 2.88
N GLU A 293 -31.12 9.87 2.03
CA GLU A 293 -31.50 9.78 0.63
C GLU A 293 -30.54 8.86 -0.15
N ASP A 294 -29.23 9.01 0.06
CA ASP A 294 -28.22 8.11 -0.51
C ASP A 294 -28.40 6.66 -0.02
N CYS A 295 -28.69 6.46 1.27
CA CYS A 295 -29.01 5.13 1.82
C CYS A 295 -30.24 4.52 1.14
N LYS A 296 -31.29 5.33 0.89
CA LYS A 296 -32.50 4.89 0.19
C LYS A 296 -32.19 4.53 -1.27
N ARG A 297 -31.29 5.27 -1.92
CA ARG A 297 -30.85 5.00 -3.30
C ARG A 297 -30.10 3.69 -3.45
N ILE A 298 -29.27 3.33 -2.46
CA ILE A 298 -28.55 2.04 -2.45
C ILE A 298 -29.51 0.85 -2.21
N GLY A 299 -30.62 1.07 -1.51
CA GLY A 299 -31.65 0.06 -1.29
C GLY A 299 -31.25 -1.03 -0.31
N THR A 300 -31.99 -2.15 -0.33
CA THR A 300 -31.77 -3.30 0.58
C THR A 300 -30.52 -4.09 0.20
N ILE A 301 -30.00 -4.89 1.15
CA ILE A 301 -28.86 -5.77 0.89
C ILE A 301 -29.21 -6.77 -0.22
N THR A 302 -28.37 -6.83 -1.24
CA THR A 302 -28.53 -7.72 -2.39
C THR A 302 -27.92 -9.09 -2.13
N PHE A 303 -28.36 -10.12 -2.87
CA PHE A 303 -27.75 -11.45 -2.78
C PHE A 303 -26.25 -11.43 -3.13
N TRP A 304 -25.84 -10.57 -4.06
CA TRP A 304 -24.43 -10.40 -4.43
C TRP A 304 -23.60 -9.93 -3.23
N GLU A 305 -24.07 -8.90 -2.51
CA GLU A 305 -23.41 -8.42 -1.29
C GLU A 305 -23.31 -9.53 -0.22
N ILE A 306 -24.36 -10.34 -0.04
CA ILE A 306 -24.36 -11.46 0.91
C ILE A 306 -23.32 -12.52 0.52
N MET A 307 -23.24 -12.89 -0.76
CA MET A 307 -22.25 -13.85 -1.25
C MET A 307 -20.82 -13.34 -1.04
N VAL A 308 -20.58 -12.05 -1.31
CA VAL A 308 -19.27 -11.43 -1.04
C VAL A 308 -18.97 -11.44 0.44
N VAL A 309 -19.90 -11.05 1.32
CA VAL A 309 -19.71 -11.11 2.78
C VAL A 309 -19.38 -12.52 3.26
N LEU A 310 -20.07 -13.54 2.72
CA LEU A 310 -19.85 -14.93 3.10
C LEU A 310 -18.48 -15.44 2.64
N LEU A 311 -18.14 -15.23 1.36
CA LEU A 311 -16.89 -15.73 0.79
C LEU A 311 -15.68 -14.96 1.33
N PHE A 312 -15.76 -13.63 1.38
CA PHE A 312 -14.71 -12.77 1.92
C PHE A 312 -14.56 -12.98 3.44
N GLY A 313 -15.66 -12.97 4.19
CA GLY A 313 -15.64 -13.22 5.64
C GLY A 313 -15.13 -14.63 5.99
N GLY A 314 -15.54 -15.64 5.21
CA GLY A 314 -15.01 -16.99 5.30
C GLY A 314 -13.50 -17.06 5.03
N ALA A 315 -13.01 -16.35 3.99
CA ALA A 315 -11.59 -16.23 3.71
C ALA A 315 -10.82 -15.64 4.91
N MET A 316 -11.35 -14.58 5.53
CA MET A 316 -10.71 -13.95 6.69
C MET A 316 -10.60 -14.90 7.88
N ILE A 317 -11.68 -15.60 8.22
CA ILE A 317 -11.68 -16.61 9.29
C ILE A 317 -10.64 -17.69 8.98
N CYS A 318 -10.60 -18.17 7.74
CA CYS A 318 -9.64 -19.18 7.30
C CYS A 318 -8.19 -18.66 7.35
N PHE A 319 -7.91 -17.40 7.01
CA PHE A 319 -6.56 -16.83 7.16
C PHE A 319 -6.12 -16.84 8.64
N PHE A 320 -6.98 -16.39 9.55
CA PHE A 320 -6.67 -16.38 10.97
C PHE A 320 -6.50 -17.79 11.56
N CYS A 321 -7.22 -18.78 11.03
CA CYS A 321 -7.18 -20.16 11.53
C CYS A 321 -6.16 -21.07 10.80
N ARG A 322 -5.35 -20.57 9.85
CA ARG A 322 -4.44 -21.42 9.05
C ARG A 322 -3.33 -22.05 9.88
N SER A 323 -2.53 -21.20 10.51
CA SER A 323 -1.45 -21.58 11.43
C SER A 323 -1.29 -20.46 12.45
N PRO A 324 -2.21 -20.36 13.43
CA PRO A 324 -2.21 -19.29 14.42
C PRO A 324 -1.07 -19.41 15.44
N GLN A 325 -0.27 -20.48 15.39
CA GLN A 325 0.87 -20.79 16.27
C GLN A 325 0.53 -20.98 17.77
N VAL A 326 -0.62 -20.49 18.23
CA VAL A 326 -1.17 -20.72 19.57
C VAL A 326 -1.86 -22.09 19.67
N PHE A 327 -2.50 -22.52 18.58
CA PHE A 327 -3.17 -23.81 18.46
C PHE A 327 -2.95 -24.38 17.05
N PRO A 328 -3.05 -25.71 16.86
CA PRO A 328 -2.88 -26.32 15.54
C PRO A 328 -4.01 -25.85 14.61
N GLY A 329 -3.63 -25.07 13.59
CA GLY A 329 -4.54 -24.56 12.58
C GLY A 329 -4.90 -25.61 11.54
N TRP A 330 -5.80 -25.28 10.62
CA TRP A 330 -6.20 -26.21 9.57
C TRP A 330 -5.05 -26.54 8.61
N GLY A 331 -4.12 -25.60 8.38
CA GLY A 331 -2.94 -25.81 7.55
C GLY A 331 -1.96 -26.80 8.18
N ASP A 332 -1.78 -26.71 9.50
CA ASP A 332 -0.93 -27.62 10.27
C ASP A 332 -1.51 -29.04 10.27
N LYS A 333 -2.84 -29.18 10.38
CA LYS A 333 -3.52 -30.48 10.30
C LYS A 333 -3.38 -31.14 8.94
N ILE A 334 -3.41 -30.37 7.85
CA ILE A 334 -3.17 -30.90 6.49
C ILE A 334 -1.72 -31.37 6.37
N ALA A 335 -0.76 -30.57 6.83
CA ALA A 335 0.66 -30.97 6.81
C ALA A 335 0.90 -32.27 7.60
N ALA A 336 0.28 -32.37 8.78
CA ALA A 336 0.34 -33.58 9.61
C ALA A 336 -0.31 -34.80 8.92
N HIS A 337 -1.44 -34.62 8.22
CA HIS A 337 -2.12 -35.71 7.51
C HIS A 337 -1.26 -36.30 6.38
N PHE A 338 -0.56 -35.45 5.62
CA PHE A 338 0.29 -35.89 4.52
C PHE A 338 1.73 -36.22 4.94
N GLY A 339 2.08 -36.06 6.23
CA GLY A 339 3.43 -36.32 6.74
C GLY A 339 4.50 -35.40 6.14
N VAL A 340 4.13 -34.17 5.74
CA VAL A 340 5.03 -33.20 5.11
C VAL A 340 5.47 -32.15 6.13
N GLU A 341 6.59 -31.48 5.86
CA GLU A 341 7.09 -30.40 6.72
C GLU A 341 6.06 -29.28 6.95
N SER A 342 6.22 -28.57 8.07
CA SER A 342 5.52 -27.32 8.35
C SER A 342 5.72 -26.33 7.19
N LYS A 343 4.67 -25.60 6.80
CA LYS A 343 4.58 -24.70 5.61
C LYS A 343 4.20 -25.36 4.28
N PHE A 344 3.67 -26.59 4.28
CA PHE A 344 3.16 -27.23 3.07
C PHE A 344 2.02 -26.43 2.40
N VAL A 345 1.04 -25.98 3.19
CA VAL A 345 -0.03 -25.08 2.71
C VAL A 345 0.18 -23.67 3.26
N ARG A 346 0.34 -22.72 2.34
CA ARG A 346 0.55 -21.29 2.63
C ARG A 346 -0.70 -20.45 2.39
N ASP A 347 -0.63 -19.17 2.77
CA ASP A 347 -1.75 -18.22 2.66
C ASP A 347 -2.28 -18.10 1.22
N SER A 348 -1.41 -18.15 0.21
CA SER A 348 -1.79 -17.98 -1.20
C SER A 348 -2.77 -19.04 -1.70
N ALA A 349 -2.65 -20.29 -1.24
CA ALA A 349 -3.53 -21.38 -1.66
C ALA A 349 -4.99 -21.11 -1.26
N LEU A 350 -5.20 -20.57 -0.05
CA LEU A 350 -6.53 -20.17 0.41
C LEU A 350 -7.07 -18.99 -0.42
N ALA A 351 -6.23 -17.97 -0.66
CA ALA A 351 -6.62 -16.81 -1.46
C ALA A 351 -7.10 -17.24 -2.86
N MET A 352 -6.37 -18.15 -3.50
CA MET A 352 -6.72 -18.70 -4.81
C MET A 352 -7.96 -19.59 -4.78
N LEU A 353 -8.15 -20.38 -3.72
CA LEU A 353 -9.35 -21.20 -3.54
C LEU A 353 -10.61 -20.34 -3.46
N VAL A 354 -10.61 -19.30 -2.62
CA VAL A 354 -11.78 -18.41 -2.48
C VAL A 354 -12.03 -17.62 -3.75
N THR A 355 -10.97 -17.14 -4.40
CA THR A 355 -11.08 -16.47 -5.70
C THR A 355 -11.71 -17.40 -6.75
N PHE A 356 -11.26 -18.65 -6.81
CA PHE A 356 -11.85 -19.66 -7.70
C PHE A 356 -13.35 -19.87 -7.39
N LEU A 357 -13.72 -19.93 -6.12
CA LEU A 357 -15.13 -20.01 -5.71
C LEU A 357 -15.94 -18.77 -6.12
N MET A 358 -15.36 -17.56 -6.06
CA MET A 358 -16.02 -16.33 -6.51
C MET A 358 -16.26 -16.29 -8.03
N PHE A 359 -15.43 -16.95 -8.82
CA PHE A 359 -15.70 -17.15 -10.26
C PHE A 359 -16.71 -18.26 -10.54
N LEU A 360 -16.82 -19.24 -9.65
CA LEU A 360 -17.71 -20.38 -9.81
C LEU A 360 -19.15 -20.05 -9.39
N LEU A 361 -19.32 -19.27 -8.31
CA LEU A 361 -20.62 -19.01 -7.69
C LEU A 361 -21.36 -17.83 -8.35
N PRO A 362 -22.70 -17.90 -8.49
CA PRO A 362 -23.50 -16.86 -9.14
C PRO A 362 -23.67 -15.63 -8.24
N SER A 363 -23.68 -14.42 -8.83
CA SER A 363 -23.95 -13.17 -8.12
C SER A 363 -25.44 -12.91 -7.86
N THR A 364 -26.33 -13.59 -8.58
CA THR A 364 -27.79 -13.45 -8.42
C THR A 364 -28.50 -14.80 -8.44
N LEU A 365 -29.63 -14.89 -7.72
CA LEU A 365 -30.50 -16.07 -7.71
C LEU A 365 -31.42 -16.15 -8.94
N THR A 366 -31.14 -15.37 -9.99
CA THR A 366 -31.89 -15.40 -11.26
C THR A 366 -31.89 -16.80 -11.88
N PHE A 367 -30.89 -17.63 -11.59
CA PHE A 367 -30.90 -19.05 -11.94
C PHE A 367 -32.13 -19.81 -11.41
N PHE A 368 -32.60 -19.52 -10.19
CA PHE A 368 -33.80 -20.17 -9.62
C PHE A 368 -35.11 -19.62 -10.20
N GLN A 369 -35.08 -18.48 -10.90
CA GLN A 369 -36.24 -17.96 -11.61
C GLN A 369 -36.64 -18.88 -12.77
N ASN A 370 -35.72 -19.68 -13.32
CA ASN A 370 -36.06 -20.72 -14.30
C ASN A 370 -37.08 -21.75 -13.77
N TRP A 371 -37.10 -22.00 -12.46
CA TRP A 371 -38.10 -22.91 -11.84
C TRP A 371 -39.37 -22.17 -11.42
N LYS A 372 -39.29 -20.85 -11.15
CA LYS A 372 -40.45 -20.06 -10.66
C LYS A 372 -41.18 -19.27 -11.75
N ALA A 373 -40.60 -19.13 -12.94
CA ALA A 373 -41.17 -18.37 -14.05
C ALA A 373 -42.46 -19.05 -14.55
N LYS A 374 -43.55 -18.28 -14.58
CA LYS A 374 -44.83 -18.72 -15.17
C LYS A 374 -44.94 -18.34 -16.64
N PHE A 375 -44.25 -17.28 -17.07
CA PHE A 375 -44.22 -16.80 -18.43
C PHE A 375 -42.80 -16.77 -19.00
N HIS A 376 -42.67 -16.86 -20.33
CA HIS A 376 -41.37 -16.85 -21.01
C HIS A 376 -40.62 -15.51 -20.84
N GLU A 377 -41.35 -14.43 -20.55
CA GLU A 377 -40.79 -13.10 -20.29
C GLU A 377 -40.09 -12.99 -18.93
N ASP A 378 -40.45 -13.85 -17.96
CA ASP A 378 -39.87 -13.92 -16.62
C ASP A 378 -38.55 -14.71 -16.60
N LEU A 379 -38.19 -15.36 -17.71
CA LEU A 379 -36.94 -16.10 -17.83
C LEU A 379 -35.74 -15.14 -17.91
N PRO A 380 -34.60 -15.48 -17.30
CA PRO A 380 -33.39 -14.68 -17.37
C PRO A 380 -32.95 -14.51 -18.84
N LYS A 381 -32.85 -13.24 -19.27
CA LYS A 381 -32.54 -12.85 -20.65
C LYS A 381 -31.06 -12.96 -21.02
N SER A 382 -30.19 -13.13 -20.03
CA SER A 382 -28.73 -13.21 -20.19
C SER A 382 -28.12 -14.23 -19.23
N ARG A 383 -26.86 -14.58 -19.49
CA ARG A 383 -26.07 -15.47 -18.62
C ARG A 383 -25.97 -14.86 -17.22
N VAL A 384 -26.22 -15.67 -16.19
CA VAL A 384 -26.04 -15.25 -14.79
C VAL A 384 -24.56 -14.94 -14.57
N SER A 385 -24.25 -13.71 -14.15
CA SER A 385 -22.89 -13.33 -13.80
C SER A 385 -22.42 -14.07 -12.55
N SER A 386 -21.13 -14.40 -12.51
CA SER A 386 -20.46 -14.86 -11.29
C SER A 386 -20.27 -13.72 -10.29
N VAL A 387 -19.94 -14.05 -9.04
CA VAL A 387 -19.61 -13.05 -8.01
C VAL A 387 -18.47 -12.15 -8.45
N LEU A 388 -17.48 -12.72 -9.14
CA LEU A 388 -16.42 -11.99 -9.82
C LEU A 388 -16.53 -12.13 -11.33
N ASP A 389 -16.47 -11.03 -12.06
CA ASP A 389 -16.45 -11.06 -13.52
C ASP A 389 -15.02 -10.88 -14.05
N TRP A 390 -14.58 -11.77 -14.97
CA TRP A 390 -13.19 -11.78 -15.44
C TRP A 390 -12.86 -10.59 -16.36
N PRO A 391 -13.68 -10.22 -17.36
CA PRO A 391 -13.49 -8.98 -18.12
C PRO A 391 -13.35 -7.74 -17.24
N GLU A 392 -14.26 -7.52 -16.29
CA GLU A 392 -14.23 -6.38 -15.38
C GLU A 392 -13.00 -6.39 -14.46
N LEU A 393 -12.70 -7.56 -13.87
CA LEU A 393 -11.50 -7.72 -13.05
C LEU A 393 -10.25 -7.37 -13.86
N ARG A 394 -10.08 -7.92 -15.06
CA ARG A 394 -8.88 -7.73 -15.89
C ARG A 394 -8.62 -6.25 -16.17
N ALA A 395 -9.68 -5.45 -16.36
CA ALA A 395 -9.56 -4.01 -16.60
C ALA A 395 -9.00 -3.25 -15.38
N HIS A 396 -9.21 -3.76 -14.16
CA HIS A 396 -8.80 -3.12 -12.91
C HIS A 396 -7.56 -3.76 -12.27
N MET A 397 -7.10 -4.92 -12.77
CA MET A 397 -5.96 -5.65 -12.20
C MET A 397 -4.62 -4.95 -12.46
N PRO A 398 -3.86 -4.59 -11.42
CA PRO A 398 -2.59 -3.90 -11.57
C PRO A 398 -1.42 -4.89 -11.71
N PHE A 399 -1.36 -5.61 -12.83
CA PHE A 399 -0.30 -6.60 -13.10
C PHE A 399 1.13 -6.03 -12.98
N SER A 400 1.30 -4.73 -13.18
CA SER A 400 2.58 -4.05 -13.00
C SER A 400 3.20 -4.27 -11.61
N TYR A 401 2.39 -4.29 -10.54
CA TYR A 401 2.90 -4.53 -9.19
C TYR A 401 3.38 -5.97 -9.00
N MET A 402 2.73 -6.95 -9.64
CA MET A 402 3.17 -8.34 -9.62
C MET A 402 4.59 -8.48 -10.18
N PHE A 403 4.86 -7.86 -11.32
CA PHE A 403 6.20 -7.89 -11.92
C PHE A 403 7.22 -7.14 -11.08
N LEU A 404 6.80 -6.02 -10.47
CA LEU A 404 7.64 -5.24 -9.56
C LEU A 404 8.09 -6.04 -8.33
N LEU A 405 7.18 -6.83 -7.74
CA LEU A 405 7.52 -7.79 -6.67
C LEU A 405 8.55 -8.80 -7.15
N GLY A 406 8.30 -9.43 -8.31
CA GLY A 406 9.18 -10.43 -8.89
C GLY A 406 10.60 -9.94 -9.15
N GLY A 407 10.75 -8.72 -9.69
CA GLY A 407 12.06 -8.10 -9.92
C GLY A 407 12.82 -7.82 -8.62
N GLY A 408 12.13 -7.39 -7.56
CA GLY A 408 12.72 -7.23 -6.23
C GLY A 408 13.19 -8.55 -5.61
N PHE A 409 12.40 -9.62 -5.76
CA PHE A 409 12.78 -10.95 -5.29
C PHE A 409 13.96 -11.54 -6.08
N ALA A 410 14.00 -11.31 -7.39
CA ALA A 410 15.13 -11.69 -8.23
C ALA A 410 16.42 -10.99 -7.77
N LEU A 411 16.36 -9.67 -7.53
CA LEU A 411 17.46 -8.89 -6.96
C LEU A 411 17.91 -9.44 -5.60
N SER A 412 16.97 -9.71 -4.69
CA SER A 412 17.28 -10.21 -3.35
C SER A 412 17.96 -11.58 -3.36
N MET A 413 17.45 -12.50 -4.20
CA MET A 413 18.07 -13.81 -4.43
C MET A 413 19.49 -13.65 -4.98
N ALA A 414 19.65 -12.85 -6.04
CA ALA A 414 20.95 -12.64 -6.67
C ALA A 414 21.95 -11.95 -5.75
N ALA A 415 21.52 -10.98 -4.93
CA ALA A 415 22.39 -10.26 -4.00
C ALA A 415 22.95 -11.18 -2.90
N LYS A 416 22.18 -12.22 -2.53
CA LYS A 416 22.65 -13.29 -1.66
C LYS A 416 23.67 -14.18 -2.38
N SER A 417 23.28 -14.81 -3.49
CA SER A 417 24.14 -15.77 -4.20
C SER A 417 25.40 -15.16 -4.82
N SER A 418 25.39 -13.85 -5.08
CA SER A 418 26.55 -13.14 -5.62
C SER A 418 27.55 -12.71 -4.54
N GLY A 419 27.17 -12.71 -3.26
CA GLY A 419 27.97 -12.13 -2.17
C GLY A 419 27.88 -10.59 -2.07
N LEU A 420 26.92 -9.95 -2.75
CA LEU A 420 26.74 -8.49 -2.70
C LEU A 420 26.35 -8.03 -1.29
N ASN A 421 25.47 -8.79 -0.64
CA ASN A 421 25.02 -8.55 0.71
C ASN A 421 26.22 -8.38 1.67
N GLU A 422 27.19 -9.29 1.65
CA GLU A 422 28.38 -9.22 2.51
C GLU A 422 29.23 -7.97 2.25
N LYS A 423 29.37 -7.56 0.98
CA LYS A 423 30.10 -6.34 0.61
C LYS A 423 29.43 -5.08 1.13
N ILE A 424 28.12 -4.94 0.93
CA ILE A 424 27.33 -3.82 1.48
C ILE A 424 27.47 -3.81 3.00
N GLY A 425 27.40 -4.98 3.63
CA GLY A 425 27.53 -5.12 5.07
C GLY A 425 28.86 -4.59 5.62
N ASN A 426 29.98 -4.89 4.95
CA ASN A 426 31.31 -4.41 5.36
C ASN A 426 31.40 -2.87 5.42
N TYR A 427 30.75 -2.15 4.50
CA TYR A 427 30.71 -0.68 4.52
C TYR A 427 29.84 -0.11 5.65
N LEU A 428 28.91 -0.91 6.18
CA LEU A 428 27.97 -0.49 7.22
C LEU A 428 28.45 -0.81 8.64
N GLN A 429 29.64 -1.40 8.80
CA GLN A 429 30.17 -1.77 10.12
C GLN A 429 30.37 -0.57 11.07
N GLY A 430 30.52 0.65 10.55
CA GLY A 430 30.59 1.87 11.37
C GLY A 430 29.34 2.11 12.23
N LEU A 431 28.18 1.57 11.84
CA LEU A 431 26.92 1.68 12.59
C LEU A 431 26.84 0.73 13.80
N LYS A 432 27.82 -0.16 13.99
CA LYS A 432 27.91 -1.05 15.16
C LYS A 432 28.02 -0.30 16.49
N VAL A 433 28.56 0.92 16.45
CA VAL A 433 28.78 1.74 17.66
C VAL A 433 27.46 2.32 18.20
N LEU A 434 26.45 2.45 17.34
CA LEU A 434 25.17 3.05 17.72
C LEU A 434 24.24 2.00 18.37
N PRO A 435 23.47 2.38 19.41
CA PRO A 435 22.42 1.53 19.96
C PRO A 435 21.40 1.11 18.91
N ASN A 436 20.91 -0.14 18.99
CA ASN A 436 19.90 -0.68 18.06
C ASN A 436 18.66 0.23 17.93
N PHE A 437 18.25 0.85 19.04
CA PHE A 437 17.16 1.82 19.09
C PHE A 437 17.37 2.99 18.11
N ILE A 438 18.58 3.54 18.04
CA ILE A 438 18.92 4.67 17.14
C ILE A 438 19.04 4.20 15.70
N ASN A 439 19.61 3.01 15.46
CA ASN A 439 19.74 2.44 14.11
C ASN A 439 18.37 2.23 13.44
N LEU A 440 17.39 1.72 14.18
CA LEU A 440 16.02 1.57 13.68
C LEU A 440 15.39 2.92 13.33
N LEU A 441 15.58 3.95 14.17
CA LEU A 441 15.08 5.29 13.88
C LEU A 441 15.69 5.86 12.60
N LEU A 442 17.01 5.71 12.43
CA LEU A 442 17.72 6.21 11.26
C LEU A 442 17.19 5.58 9.97
N ILE A 443 16.96 4.27 9.96
CA ILE A 443 16.39 3.58 8.81
C ILE A 443 14.99 4.09 8.51
N ILE A 444 14.13 4.19 9.52
CA ILE A 444 12.76 4.68 9.34
C ILE A 444 12.80 6.09 8.73
N ILE A 445 13.62 7.01 9.25
CA ILE A 445 13.74 8.37 8.72
C ILE A 445 14.22 8.38 7.27
N VAL A 446 15.27 7.63 6.94
CA VAL A 446 15.82 7.57 5.57
C VAL A 446 14.77 7.03 4.60
N VAL A 447 14.10 5.94 4.96
CA VAL A 447 13.10 5.30 4.09
C VAL A 447 11.87 6.18 3.92
N VAL A 448 11.38 6.80 5.01
CA VAL A 448 10.27 7.77 4.96
C VAL A 448 10.63 8.97 4.08
N PHE A 449 11.86 9.47 4.16
CA PHE A 449 12.29 10.57 3.31
C PHE A 449 12.25 10.16 1.83
N VAL A 450 12.85 9.02 1.48
CA VAL A 450 12.94 8.56 0.08
C VAL A 450 11.56 8.21 -0.50
N THR A 451 10.66 7.63 0.31
CA THR A 451 9.31 7.25 -0.17
C THR A 451 8.41 8.42 -0.53
N ASN A 452 8.78 9.67 -0.19
CA ASN A 452 8.06 10.85 -0.68
C ASN A 452 8.37 11.17 -2.15
N PHE A 453 9.43 10.60 -2.72
CA PHE A 453 9.91 10.90 -4.07
C PHE A 453 9.85 9.71 -5.03
N ALA A 454 9.45 8.53 -4.55
CA ALA A 454 9.46 7.30 -5.31
C ALA A 454 8.32 6.37 -4.88
N SER A 455 7.94 5.43 -5.75
CA SER A 455 6.91 4.44 -5.43
C SER A 455 7.25 3.62 -4.18
N ASN A 456 6.32 3.54 -3.24
CA ASN A 456 6.43 2.78 -1.99
C ASN A 456 6.99 1.36 -2.19
N VAL A 457 6.50 0.64 -3.20
CA VAL A 457 6.92 -0.75 -3.51
C VAL A 457 8.38 -0.79 -3.96
N ALA A 458 8.80 0.17 -4.78
CA ALA A 458 10.18 0.27 -5.23
C ALA A 458 11.15 0.60 -4.08
N VAL A 459 10.77 1.56 -3.21
CA VAL A 459 11.56 1.91 -2.04
C VAL A 459 11.71 0.69 -1.12
N CYS A 460 10.64 -0.06 -0.89
CA CYS A 460 10.70 -1.29 -0.10
C CYS A 460 11.64 -2.34 -0.72
N ASN A 461 11.56 -2.57 -2.04
CA ASN A 461 12.43 -3.49 -2.77
C ASN A 461 13.93 -3.15 -2.65
N VAL A 462 14.27 -1.87 -2.55
CA VAL A 462 15.66 -1.41 -2.43
C VAL A 462 16.13 -1.43 -0.98
N PHE A 463 15.35 -0.85 -0.06
CA PHE A 463 15.81 -0.59 1.30
C PHE A 463 15.62 -1.77 2.26
N ALA A 464 14.61 -2.62 2.09
CA ALA A 464 14.40 -3.75 2.99
C ALA A 464 15.57 -4.77 2.97
N PRO A 465 16.12 -5.18 1.81
CA PRO A 465 17.29 -6.06 1.77
C PRO A 465 18.54 -5.41 2.40
N ILE A 466 18.74 -4.11 2.16
CA ILE A 466 19.86 -3.35 2.74
C ILE A 466 19.72 -3.29 4.27
N ALA A 467 18.51 -3.04 4.78
CA ALA A 467 18.23 -3.01 6.21
C ALA A 467 18.43 -4.39 6.87
N MET A 468 17.96 -5.46 6.26
CA MET A 468 18.20 -6.83 6.72
C MET A 468 19.70 -7.17 6.77
N GLN A 469 20.45 -6.74 5.76
CA GLN A 469 21.89 -6.97 5.72
C GLN A 469 22.64 -6.16 6.79
N LEU A 470 22.25 -4.91 6.99
CA LEU A 470 22.75 -4.10 8.09
C LEU A 470 22.55 -4.81 9.42
N ALA A 471 21.35 -5.33 9.68
CA ALA A 471 21.04 -6.08 10.91
C ALA A 471 22.01 -7.24 11.13
N LYS A 472 22.29 -8.04 10.09
CA LYS A 472 23.22 -9.16 10.14
C LYS A 472 24.62 -8.70 10.57
N GLU A 473 25.10 -7.59 10.01
CA GLU A 473 26.43 -7.06 10.34
C GLU A 473 26.55 -6.59 11.77
N ILE A 474 25.56 -5.84 12.26
CA ILE A 474 25.53 -5.31 13.62
C ILE A 474 25.06 -6.34 14.66
N ASN A 475 24.96 -7.61 14.27
CA ASN A 475 24.56 -8.73 15.09
C ASN A 475 23.14 -8.59 15.72
N GLN A 476 22.18 -8.09 14.93
CA GLN A 476 20.77 -7.94 15.29
C GLN A 476 19.86 -8.82 14.43
N ASN A 477 18.65 -9.08 14.88
CA ASN A 477 17.67 -9.89 14.14
C ASN A 477 17.22 -9.15 12.85
N PRO A 478 17.41 -9.73 11.64
CA PRO A 478 17.03 -9.11 10.37
C PRO A 478 15.54 -8.80 10.24
N LEU A 479 14.66 -9.59 10.88
CA LEU A 479 13.21 -9.35 10.86
C LEU A 479 12.88 -7.96 11.41
N TRP A 480 13.63 -7.51 12.42
CA TRP A 480 13.41 -6.20 13.06
C TRP A 480 13.62 -5.05 12.08
N TYR A 481 14.62 -5.20 11.21
CA TYR A 481 15.03 -4.19 10.23
C TYR A 481 14.18 -4.28 8.94
N ASP A 482 13.78 -5.49 8.55
CA ASP A 482 12.86 -5.72 7.44
C ASP A 482 11.50 -5.05 7.70
N ILE A 483 10.93 -5.27 8.89
CA ILE A 483 9.68 -4.65 9.33
C ILE A 483 9.83 -3.12 9.36
N ALA A 484 10.93 -2.60 9.90
CA ALA A 484 11.17 -1.16 9.97
C ALA A 484 11.22 -0.51 8.58
N ALA A 485 12.01 -1.07 7.65
CA ALA A 485 12.08 -0.56 6.28
C ALA A 485 10.76 -0.76 5.52
N GLY A 486 10.10 -1.91 5.72
CA GLY A 486 8.84 -2.28 5.08
C GLY A 486 7.69 -1.35 5.39
N PHE A 487 7.43 -1.08 6.67
CA PHE A 487 6.40 -0.13 7.09
C PHE A 487 6.76 1.32 6.73
N ALA A 488 8.03 1.70 6.93
CA ALA A 488 8.50 3.05 6.60
C ALA A 488 8.31 3.40 5.11
N ALA A 489 8.47 2.43 4.22
CA ALA A 489 8.24 2.60 2.78
C ALA A 489 6.78 2.86 2.41
N SER A 490 5.84 2.76 3.36
CA SER A 490 4.42 3.07 3.13
C SER A 490 4.02 4.47 3.59
N TYR A 491 4.90 5.18 4.31
CA TYR A 491 4.58 6.45 4.99
C TYR A 491 4.83 7.66 4.09
N CYS A 492 3.92 7.92 3.16
CA CYS A 492 3.96 9.11 2.31
C CYS A 492 2.70 9.96 2.46
N PHE A 493 2.85 11.13 3.10
CA PHE A 493 1.73 12.03 3.41
C PHE A 493 1.93 13.47 2.89
N MET A 494 3.17 13.88 2.56
CA MET A 494 3.48 15.29 2.32
C MET A 494 3.31 15.75 0.88
N ILE A 495 3.57 14.87 -0.09
CA ILE A 495 3.68 15.26 -1.51
C ILE A 495 2.63 14.51 -2.35
N PRO A 496 1.96 15.18 -3.31
CA PRO A 496 0.98 14.56 -4.22
C PRO A 496 1.55 13.38 -5.01
N VAL A 497 2.79 13.53 -5.49
CA VAL A 497 3.44 12.56 -6.38
C VAL A 497 3.84 11.27 -5.66
N GLY A 498 3.98 11.29 -4.33
CA GLY A 498 4.51 10.13 -3.61
C GLY A 498 3.54 8.95 -3.49
N THR A 499 2.22 9.18 -3.56
CA THR A 499 1.25 8.08 -3.69
C THR A 499 0.13 8.43 -4.67
N PRO A 500 -0.44 7.43 -5.39
CA PRO A 500 -1.57 7.69 -6.28
C PRO A 500 -2.78 8.27 -5.54
N GLY A 501 -3.03 7.86 -4.29
CA GLY A 501 -4.10 8.42 -3.46
C GLY A 501 -3.92 9.93 -3.21
N ASN A 502 -2.70 10.35 -2.91
CA ASN A 502 -2.36 11.75 -2.72
C ASN A 502 -2.59 12.58 -4.00
N LEU A 503 -2.24 12.03 -5.16
CA LEU A 503 -2.48 12.67 -6.46
C LEU A 503 -3.98 12.75 -6.80
N ILE A 504 -4.76 11.71 -6.50
CA ILE A 504 -6.22 11.70 -6.72
C ILE A 504 -6.89 12.82 -5.94
N VAL A 505 -6.57 12.97 -4.65
CA VAL A 505 -7.18 14.04 -3.85
C VAL A 505 -6.69 15.42 -4.25
N GLN A 506 -5.42 15.54 -4.64
CA GLN A 506 -4.86 16.82 -5.09
C GLN A 506 -5.54 17.29 -6.39
N SER A 507 -5.69 16.38 -7.35
CA SER A 507 -6.31 16.67 -8.65
C SER A 507 -7.82 16.88 -8.55
N ALA A 508 -8.50 16.17 -7.64
CA ALA A 508 -9.95 16.28 -7.47
C ALA A 508 -10.40 17.68 -7.03
N VAL A 509 -9.64 18.35 -6.14
CA VAL A 509 -10.02 19.66 -5.58
C VAL A 509 -9.03 20.79 -5.89
N ASN A 510 -8.12 20.56 -6.85
CA ASN A 510 -7.03 21.50 -7.18
C ASN A 510 -6.30 21.98 -5.91
N MET A 511 -5.85 21.04 -5.09
CA MET A 511 -5.25 21.34 -3.79
C MET A 511 -3.84 21.94 -3.99
N PRO A 512 -3.54 23.10 -3.37
CA PRO A 512 -2.19 23.63 -3.38
C PRO A 512 -1.24 22.71 -2.60
N MET A 513 -0.03 22.49 -3.15
CA MET A 513 0.99 21.65 -2.52
C MET A 513 1.30 22.05 -1.07
N GLN A 514 1.33 23.35 -0.77
CA GLN A 514 1.58 23.85 0.59
C GLN A 514 0.52 23.41 1.59
N LYS A 515 -0.76 23.36 1.17
CA LYS A 515 -1.85 22.88 2.04
C LYS A 515 -1.70 21.40 2.33
N MET A 516 -1.30 20.61 1.34
CA MET A 516 -1.03 19.18 1.51
C MET A 516 0.17 18.91 2.43
N ILE A 517 1.29 19.61 2.23
CA ILE A 517 2.47 19.48 3.10
C ILE A 517 2.11 19.81 4.55
N LYS A 518 1.36 20.90 4.76
CA LYS A 518 0.88 21.30 6.08
C LYS A 518 0.00 20.20 6.70
N ALA A 519 -0.92 19.61 5.95
CA ALA A 519 -1.74 18.51 6.44
C ALA A 519 -0.94 17.22 6.72
N GLY A 520 0.05 16.91 5.88
CA GLY A 520 0.84 15.68 5.93
C GLY A 520 2.02 15.72 6.91
N PHE A 521 2.43 16.90 7.38
CA PHE A 521 3.55 17.02 8.31
C PHE A 521 3.30 16.28 9.63
N GLY A 522 2.14 16.50 10.25
CA GLY A 522 1.75 15.81 11.49
C GLY A 522 1.75 14.29 11.36
N PRO A 523 0.99 13.73 10.40
CA PRO A 523 0.96 12.29 10.13
C PRO A 523 2.36 11.72 9.94
N THR A 524 3.21 12.34 9.12
CA THR A 524 4.59 11.86 8.87
C THR A 524 5.43 11.79 10.15
N VAL A 525 5.41 12.84 10.99
CA VAL A 525 6.15 12.85 12.24
C VAL A 525 5.59 11.82 13.22
N SER A 526 4.26 11.74 13.33
CA SER A 526 3.59 10.77 14.21
C SER A 526 3.87 9.33 13.77
N THR A 527 3.90 9.05 12.47
CA THR A 527 4.16 7.71 11.94
C THR A 527 5.60 7.29 12.17
N VAL A 528 6.57 8.19 12.02
CA VAL A 528 7.98 7.91 12.37
C VAL A 528 8.10 7.54 13.85
N ILE A 529 7.54 8.35 14.75
CA ILE A 529 7.70 8.16 16.21
C ILE A 529 6.93 6.91 16.67
N ILE A 530 5.66 6.78 16.31
CA ILE A 530 4.81 5.67 16.77
C ILE A 530 5.30 4.35 16.19
N SER A 531 5.66 4.29 14.90
CA SER A 531 6.20 3.05 14.31
C SER A 531 7.51 2.67 14.96
N TRP A 532 8.42 3.62 15.19
CA TRP A 532 9.69 3.37 15.87
C TRP A 532 9.48 2.78 17.28
N LEU A 533 8.59 3.37 18.07
CA LEU A 533 8.26 2.87 19.40
C LEU A 533 7.56 1.49 19.35
N CYS A 534 6.61 1.29 18.43
CA CYS A 534 5.94 0.00 18.29
C CYS A 534 6.91 -1.09 17.82
N ILE A 535 7.75 -0.81 16.83
CA ILE A 535 8.76 -1.75 16.35
C ILE A 535 9.73 -2.13 17.47
N TYR A 536 10.16 -1.17 18.30
CA TYR A 536 11.12 -1.45 19.37
C TYR A 536 10.50 -2.12 20.60
N PHE A 537 9.32 -1.70 21.04
CA PHE A 537 8.69 -2.18 22.28
C PHE A 537 7.60 -3.23 22.06
N TRP A 538 6.77 -3.09 21.03
CA TRP A 538 5.68 -4.03 20.72
C TRP A 538 6.16 -5.21 19.87
N GLY A 539 7.13 -4.99 18.97
CA GLY A 539 7.71 -6.04 18.14
C GLY A 539 8.19 -7.26 18.94
N PRO A 540 9.01 -7.08 20.00
CA PRO A 540 9.46 -8.18 20.84
C PRO A 540 8.34 -8.88 21.64
N VAL A 541 7.18 -8.26 21.83
CA VAL A 541 6.03 -8.92 22.49
C VAL A 541 5.38 -9.93 21.53
N ILE A 542 5.28 -9.58 20.24
CA ILE A 542 4.74 -10.48 19.20
C ILE A 542 5.75 -11.54 18.80
N TRP A 543 7.04 -11.17 18.72
CA TRP A 543 8.14 -12.05 18.35
C TRP A 543 9.21 -12.05 19.46
N PRO A 544 9.08 -12.92 20.48
CA PRO A 544 9.96 -12.91 21.66
C PRO A 544 11.46 -13.13 21.36
N ASP A 545 11.77 -13.72 20.22
CA ASP A 545 13.12 -14.00 19.74
C ASP A 545 13.76 -12.83 18.97
N LEU A 546 13.09 -11.68 18.85
CA LEU A 546 13.65 -10.49 18.18
C LEU A 546 14.95 -9.98 18.80
N HIS A 547 15.11 -10.14 20.13
CA HIS A 547 16.31 -9.70 20.86
C HIS A 547 17.52 -10.63 20.69
N GLN A 548 17.31 -11.85 20.22
CA GLN A 548 18.36 -12.83 20.06
C GLN A 548 18.73 -12.92 18.59
N MET A 549 20.01 -13.18 18.31
CA MET A 549 20.43 -13.55 16.97
C MET A 549 19.91 -14.97 16.67
N PRO A 550 18.98 -15.15 15.72
CA PRO A 550 18.36 -16.45 15.51
C PRO A 550 19.31 -17.46 14.87
N LYS A 551 19.14 -18.74 15.23
CA LYS A 551 20.00 -19.84 14.76
C LYS A 551 19.93 -20.04 13.25
N TRP A 552 18.78 -19.79 12.63
CA TRP A 552 18.53 -19.96 11.20
C TRP A 552 19.35 -19.01 10.29
N ILE A 553 20.00 -17.98 10.85
CA ILE A 553 20.94 -17.13 10.11
C ILE A 553 22.26 -17.85 9.83
N LYS A 554 22.69 -18.78 10.70
CA LYS A 554 23.94 -19.53 10.51
C LYS A 554 23.84 -20.57 9.39
N ASP A 555 22.62 -21.04 9.13
CA ASP A 555 22.31 -22.00 8.07
C ASP A 555 22.08 -21.32 6.72
N ALA A 556 21.90 -19.99 6.72
CA ALA A 556 22.00 -19.16 5.51
C ALA A 556 23.48 -18.98 5.14
N LYS A 557 24.15 -20.09 4.80
CA LYS A 557 25.47 -20.05 4.17
C LYS A 557 25.36 -19.37 2.79
N PRO A 558 26.40 -18.62 2.37
CA PRO A 558 26.41 -17.80 1.16
C PRO A 558 26.02 -18.58 -0.10
#